data_AF-A0A2R6AER2-F1
#
_entry.id   AF-A0A2R6AER2-F1
#
_cell.length_a   1.000
_cell.length_b   1.000
_cell.length_c   1.000
_cell.angle_alpha   90.00
_cell.angle_beta   90.00
_cell.angle_gamma   90.00
#
_symmetry.space_group_name_H-M   'P 1'
#
loop_
_entity.id
_entity.type
_entity.pdbx_description
1 polymer ?
#
loop_
_entity_poly.entity_id
_entity_poly.type
_entity_poly.pdbx_seq_one_letter_code
_entity_poly.pdbx_strand_id
1 'polypeptide(L)'
;EIPIVLGLCFKKAYFCFKPKLSMGKDTKRLRELNELKCLIEETREGWGIFLTRGLLNSEGRKVCARIGSLAGRLFPERSYNVKRIIGDGSDYHIDKVLNELYELVIFEFQNSRLQES
;
A
#
# COMPACT_ATOMS: atom_id res chain seq x y z
N GLU A 1 -11.36 -2.23 32.41
CA GLU A 1 -12.07 -1.48 31.36
C GLU A 1 -11.02 -0.97 30.37
N ILE A 2 -10.99 -1.51 29.15
CA ILE A 2 -10.01 -1.15 28.13
C ILE A 2 -10.61 0.03 27.34
N PRO A 3 -9.96 1.22 27.29
CA PRO A 3 -10.60 2.37 26.71
C PRO A 3 -10.61 2.25 25.18
N ILE A 4 -11.82 2.39 24.65
CA ILE A 4 -12.19 2.51 23.25
C ILE A 4 -11.57 3.82 22.71
N VAL A 5 -10.30 3.79 22.32
CA VAL A 5 -9.62 4.91 21.62
C VAL A 5 -8.96 4.39 20.34
N LEU A 6 -9.69 3.62 19.54
CA LEU A 6 -9.29 3.25 18.17
C LEU A 6 -10.36 3.61 17.13
N GLY A 7 -11.41 4.32 17.54
CA GLY A 7 -12.53 4.71 16.67
C GLY A 7 -12.37 6.04 15.92
N LEU A 8 -11.27 6.79 16.13
CA LEU A 8 -11.14 8.18 15.63
C LEU A 8 -9.88 8.48 14.80
N CYS A 9 -8.91 7.57 14.72
CA CYS A 9 -7.67 7.83 13.95
C CYS A 9 -7.73 7.44 12.46
N PHE A 10 -8.64 6.56 12.05
CA PHE A 10 -8.71 6.14 10.63
C PHE A 10 -9.35 7.18 9.69
N LYS A 11 -9.96 8.25 10.21
CA LYS A 11 -10.55 9.31 9.37
C LYS A 11 -9.60 10.47 9.06
N LYS A 12 -8.39 10.51 9.63
CA LYS A 12 -7.53 11.71 9.57
C LYS A 12 -6.17 11.52 8.90
N ALA A 13 -5.82 10.30 8.46
CA ALA A 13 -4.57 10.03 7.75
C ALA A 13 -4.67 10.19 6.21
N TYR A 14 -5.66 10.93 5.70
CA TYR A 14 -5.62 11.44 4.32
C TYR A 14 -4.66 12.62 4.17
N PHE A 15 -3.54 12.63 4.90
CA PHE A 15 -2.48 13.61 4.70
C PHE A 15 -1.64 13.19 3.49
N CYS A 16 -2.32 13.23 2.36
CA CYS A 16 -1.77 13.16 1.03
C CYS A 16 -0.77 14.31 0.89
N PHE A 17 0.51 13.99 1.04
CA PHE A 17 1.61 14.87 0.69
C PHE A 17 1.33 15.36 -0.75
N LYS A 18 1.10 16.67 -0.93
CA LYS A 18 0.83 17.25 -2.25
C LYS A 18 2.13 17.78 -2.85
N PRO A 19 2.88 16.99 -3.67
CA PRO A 19 3.84 17.59 -4.58
C PRO A 19 3.07 18.26 -5.71
N LYS A 20 3.36 19.55 -5.92
CA LYS A 20 2.81 20.38 -7.00
C LYS A 20 3.51 19.95 -8.30
N LEU A 21 2.92 19.03 -9.04
CA LEU A 21 3.44 18.53 -10.33
C LEU A 21 2.42 18.74 -11.46
N SER A 22 2.92 19.21 -12.60
CA SER A 22 2.24 19.58 -13.84
C SER A 22 1.75 18.37 -14.68
N MET A 23 0.88 18.67 -15.64
CA MET A 23 -0.02 17.80 -16.42
C MET A 23 0.71 16.81 -17.36
N GLY A 24 0.25 15.57 -17.65
CA GLY A 24 -1.07 14.98 -17.43
C GLY A 24 -1.18 13.45 -17.61
N LYS A 25 -0.08 12.68 -17.51
CA LYS A 25 -0.12 11.20 -17.39
C LYS A 25 0.88 10.67 -16.36
N ASP A 26 2.12 11.16 -16.40
CA ASP A 26 3.16 10.79 -15.44
C ASP A 26 2.80 11.26 -14.03
N THR A 27 2.10 12.40 -13.91
CA THR A 27 1.56 12.89 -12.65
C THR A 27 0.54 11.93 -12.01
N LYS A 28 -0.28 11.25 -12.82
CA LYS A 28 -1.28 10.30 -12.28
C LYS A 28 -0.60 9.04 -11.80
N ARG A 29 0.30 8.47 -12.60
CA ARG A 29 1.06 7.27 -12.23
C ARG A 29 1.91 7.53 -10.98
N LEU A 30 2.61 8.66 -10.90
CA LEU A 30 3.39 9.05 -9.73
C LEU A 30 2.52 9.23 -8.47
N ARG A 31 1.33 9.82 -8.60
CA ARG A 31 0.37 9.92 -7.48
C ARG A 31 -0.10 8.53 -7.02
N GLU A 32 -0.42 7.65 -7.95
CA GLU A 32 -0.83 6.28 -7.65
C GLU A 32 0.32 5.46 -7.04
N LEU A 33 1.56 5.62 -7.51
CA LEU A 33 2.77 5.04 -6.89
C LEU A 33 2.98 5.55 -5.47
N ASN A 34 2.79 6.85 -5.25
CA ASN A 34 2.93 7.44 -3.92
C ASN A 34 1.82 6.96 -2.97
N GLU A 35 0.58 6.85 -3.46
CA GLU A 35 -0.52 6.25 -2.70
C GLU A 35 -0.21 4.79 -2.34
N LEU A 36 0.33 4.01 -3.28
CA LEU A 36 0.71 2.62 -3.03
C LEU A 36 1.82 2.53 -1.97
N LYS A 37 2.84 3.39 -2.07
CA LYS A 37 3.92 3.49 -1.09
C LYS A 37 3.36 3.76 0.32
N CYS A 38 2.53 4.79 0.47
CA CYS A 38 1.94 5.16 1.75
C CYS A 38 1.07 4.04 2.31
N LEU A 39 0.23 3.39 1.50
CA LEU A 39 -0.58 2.27 1.95
C LEU A 39 0.27 1.12 2.49
N ILE A 40 1.39 0.80 1.86
CA ILE A 40 2.29 -0.25 2.34
C ILE A 40 2.95 0.16 3.66
N GLU A 41 3.47 1.39 3.76
CA GLU A 41 4.08 1.91 4.99
C GLU A 41 3.09 1.92 6.15
N GLU A 42 1.89 2.48 5.96
CA GLU A 42 0.82 2.51 6.96
C GLU A 42 0.38 1.10 7.38
N THR A 43 0.34 0.16 6.44
CA THR A 43 -0.01 -1.24 6.74
C THR A 43 1.04 -1.88 7.65
N ARG A 44 2.33 -1.62 7.39
CA ARG A 44 3.44 -2.15 8.18
C ARG A 44 3.53 -1.50 9.56
N GLU A 45 3.27 -0.19 9.66
CA GLU A 45 3.21 0.51 10.96
C GLU A 45 2.00 0.03 11.78
N GLY A 46 0.85 -0.14 11.14
CA GLY A 46 -0.39 -0.61 11.74
C GLY A 46 -0.53 -2.13 11.86
N TRP A 47 0.55 -2.89 11.65
CA TRP A 47 0.48 -4.34 11.43
C TRP A 47 -0.24 -5.11 12.55
N GLY A 48 0.01 -4.74 13.81
CA GLY A 48 -0.64 -5.33 14.97
C GLY A 48 -2.16 -5.11 15.04
N ILE A 49 -2.71 -4.14 14.29
CA ILE A 49 -4.15 -3.83 14.24
C ILE A 49 -4.85 -4.70 13.17
N PHE A 50 -4.15 -5.04 12.09
CA PHE A 50 -4.73 -5.76 10.95
C PHE A 50 -4.71 -7.28 11.11
N LEU A 51 -3.96 -7.78 12.11
CA LEU A 51 -3.85 -9.18 12.41
C LEU A 51 -4.65 -9.56 13.66
N THR A 52 -5.26 -10.75 13.62
CA THR A 52 -5.90 -11.38 14.76
C THR A 52 -5.47 -12.84 14.77
N ARG A 53 -4.71 -13.24 15.80
CA ARG A 53 -4.11 -14.59 15.91
C ARG A 53 -3.21 -14.96 14.70
N GLY A 54 -2.44 -14.01 14.18
CA GLY A 54 -1.52 -14.23 13.05
C GLY A 54 -2.16 -14.26 11.66
N LEU A 55 -3.47 -13.99 11.56
CA LEU A 55 -4.21 -13.93 10.30
C LEU A 55 -4.84 -12.56 10.08
N LEU A 56 -5.02 -12.14 8.83
CA LEU A 56 -5.74 -10.90 8.53
C LEU A 56 -7.16 -10.90 9.07
N ASN A 57 -7.54 -9.79 9.72
CA ASN A 57 -8.93 -9.50 10.03
C ASN A 57 -9.65 -8.82 8.84
N SER A 58 -10.89 -8.39 9.05
CA SER A 58 -11.70 -7.77 7.99
C SER A 58 -11.10 -6.46 7.46
N GLU A 59 -10.50 -5.64 8.33
CA GLU A 59 -9.91 -4.37 7.93
C GLU A 59 -8.59 -4.60 7.18
N GLY A 60 -7.75 -5.51 7.67
CA GLY A 60 -6.55 -5.92 6.95
C GLY A 60 -6.85 -6.43 5.54
N ARG A 61 -7.88 -7.27 5.38
CA ARG A 61 -8.32 -7.73 4.05
C ARG A 61 -8.75 -6.59 3.12
N LYS A 62 -9.43 -5.55 3.62
CA LYS A 62 -9.81 -4.38 2.82
C LYS A 62 -8.58 -3.59 2.36
N VAL A 63 -7.61 -3.40 3.26
CA VAL A 63 -6.36 -2.71 2.93
C VAL A 63 -5.56 -3.50 1.89
N CYS A 64 -5.37 -4.81 2.08
CA CYS A 64 -4.72 -5.69 1.10
C CYS A 64 -5.44 -5.70 -0.25
N ALA A 65 -6.78 -5.63 -0.27
CA ALA A 65 -7.55 -5.53 -1.50
C ALA A 65 -7.29 -4.22 -2.25
N ARG A 66 -7.19 -3.09 -1.52
CA ARG A 66 -6.83 -1.80 -2.11
C ARG A 66 -5.41 -1.80 -2.67
N ILE A 67 -4.45 -2.33 -1.91
CA ILE A 67 -3.06 -2.51 -2.35
C ILE A 67 -3.01 -3.36 -3.62
N GLY A 68 -3.67 -4.52 -3.63
CA GLY A 68 -3.69 -5.42 -4.79
C GLY A 68 -4.32 -4.80 -6.04
N SER A 69 -5.39 -4.01 -5.87
CA SER A 69 -6.04 -3.30 -6.98
C SER A 69 -5.15 -2.18 -7.54
N LEU A 70 -4.49 -1.41 -6.68
CA LEU A 70 -3.59 -0.32 -7.09
C LEU A 70 -2.32 -0.87 -7.76
N ALA A 71 -1.71 -1.89 -7.15
CA ALA A 71 -0.55 -2.59 -7.70
C ALA A 71 -0.85 -3.24 -9.06
N GLY A 72 -2.01 -3.88 -9.23
CA GLY A 72 -2.40 -4.49 -10.50
C GLY A 72 -2.57 -3.48 -11.65
N ARG A 73 -2.94 -2.23 -11.33
CA ARG A 73 -3.02 -1.13 -12.31
C ARG A 73 -1.64 -0.54 -12.63
N LEU A 74 -0.76 -0.44 -11.63
CA LEU A 74 0.58 0.12 -11.78
C LEU A 74 1.58 -0.84 -12.43
N PHE A 75 1.41 -2.15 -12.21
CA PHE A 75 2.31 -3.21 -12.63
C PHE A 75 1.56 -4.34 -13.35
N PRO A 76 0.90 -4.06 -14.49
CA PRO A 76 0.09 -5.05 -15.20
C PRO A 76 0.92 -6.27 -15.64
N GLU A 77 2.18 -6.07 -16.01
CA GLU A 77 3.12 -7.13 -16.40
C GLU A 77 3.49 -8.09 -15.25
N ARG A 78 3.36 -7.63 -14.00
CA ARG A 78 3.67 -8.44 -12.82
C ARG A 78 2.47 -9.21 -12.29
N SER A 79 1.27 -9.04 -12.84
CA SER A 79 0.06 -9.77 -12.43
C SER A 79 -0.28 -9.64 -10.94
N TYR A 80 -0.01 -8.47 -10.32
CA TYR A 80 -0.47 -8.22 -8.96
C TYR A 80 -2.00 -8.14 -8.91
N ASN A 81 -2.59 -8.83 -7.94
CA ASN A 81 -4.02 -8.83 -7.69
C ASN A 81 -4.28 -9.14 -6.22
N VAL A 82 -5.53 -8.95 -5.77
CA VAL A 82 -5.92 -9.16 -4.37
C VAL A 82 -5.58 -10.56 -3.87
N LYS A 83 -5.78 -11.60 -4.69
CA LYS A 83 -5.47 -12.99 -4.31
C LYS A 83 -3.97 -13.18 -4.06
N ARG A 84 -3.12 -12.56 -4.88
CA ARG A 84 -1.66 -12.63 -4.71
C ARG A 84 -1.21 -11.92 -3.43
N ILE A 85 -1.78 -10.75 -3.13
CA ILE A 85 -1.44 -10.01 -1.91
C ILE A 85 -1.88 -10.78 -0.66
N ILE A 86 -3.11 -11.27 -0.64
CA ILE A 86 -3.67 -11.96 0.54
C ILE A 86 -3.04 -13.35 0.71
N GLY A 87 -2.87 -14.11 -0.38
CA GLY A 87 -2.35 -15.48 -0.33
C GLY A 87 -3.17 -16.38 0.59
N ASP A 88 -2.49 -17.00 1.56
CA ASP A 88 -3.08 -17.81 2.63
C ASP A 88 -3.59 -16.97 3.82
N GLY A 89 -3.39 -15.65 3.77
CA GLY A 89 -3.78 -14.70 4.81
C GLY A 89 -2.86 -14.69 6.03
N SER A 90 -1.74 -15.43 5.98
CA SER A 90 -0.73 -15.45 7.04
C SER A 90 0.06 -14.15 7.06
N ASP A 91 0.44 -13.73 8.26
CA ASP A 91 1.32 -12.58 8.47
C ASP A 91 2.61 -12.69 7.65
N TYR A 92 3.24 -13.86 7.63
CA TYR A 92 4.46 -14.13 6.89
C TYR A 92 4.29 -13.93 5.38
N HIS A 93 3.23 -14.48 4.78
CA HIS A 93 2.97 -14.33 3.34
C HIS A 93 2.81 -12.85 2.98
N ILE A 94 2.00 -12.13 3.76
CA ILE A 94 1.65 -10.76 3.43
C ILE A 94 2.86 -9.84 3.64
N ASP A 95 3.62 -9.99 4.73
CA ASP A 95 4.84 -9.20 4.94
C ASP A 95 5.84 -9.39 3.80
N LYS A 96 6.05 -10.64 3.36
CA LYS A 96 6.89 -10.95 2.20
C LYS A 96 6.42 -10.23 0.94
N VAL A 97 5.13 -10.35 0.59
CA VAL A 97 4.60 -9.74 -0.64
C VAL A 97 4.61 -8.22 -0.56
N LEU A 98 4.34 -7.64 0.61
CA LEU A 98 4.41 -6.18 0.82
C LEU A 98 5.85 -5.66 0.71
N ASN A 99 6.85 -6.39 1.21
CA ASN A 99 8.26 -6.04 1.02
C ASN A 99 8.65 -6.07 -0.47
N GLU A 100 8.34 -7.15 -1.18
CA GLU A 100 8.62 -7.26 -2.63
C GLU A 100 8.00 -6.09 -3.41
N LEU A 101 6.76 -5.74 -3.07
CA LEU A 101 6.05 -4.64 -3.72
C LEU A 101 6.64 -3.27 -3.34
N TYR A 102 7.07 -3.10 -2.09
CA TYR A 102 7.72 -1.87 -1.64
C TYR A 102 9.03 -1.61 -2.37
N GLU A 103 9.88 -2.63 -2.51
CA GLU A 103 11.14 -2.55 -3.26
C GLU A 103 10.89 -2.14 -4.73
N LEU A 104 9.87 -2.73 -5.35
CA LEU A 104 9.48 -2.38 -6.72
C LEU A 104 9.02 -0.92 -6.83
N VAL A 105 8.23 -0.44 -5.87
CA VAL A 105 7.78 0.97 -5.83
C VAL A 105 8.97 1.92 -5.70
N ILE A 106 9.95 1.63 -4.83
CA ILE A 106 11.16 2.45 -4.69
C ILE A 106 11.98 2.47 -5.99
N PHE A 107 12.12 1.33 -6.64
CA PHE A 107 12.82 1.23 -7.93
C PHE A 107 12.16 2.11 -9.02
N GLU A 108 10.83 2.08 -9.13
CA GLU A 108 10.10 2.96 -10.07
C GLU A 108 10.31 4.45 -9.78
N PHE A 109 10.32 4.83 -8.51
CA PHE A 109 10.60 6.23 -8.12
C PHE A 109 12.01 6.66 -8.52
N GLN A 110 13.01 5.78 -8.37
CA GLN A 110 14.37 6.07 -8.78
C GLN A 110 14.47 6.25 -10.30
N ASN A 111 13.84 5.35 -11.08
CA ASN A 111 13.83 5.45 -12.54
C ASN A 111 13.10 6.69 -13.05
N SER A 112 12.00 7.08 -12.40
CA SER A 112 11.24 8.27 -12.77
C SER A 112 12.05 9.56 -12.58
N ARG A 113 12.91 9.62 -11.55
CA ARG A 113 13.78 10.79 -11.29
C ARG A 113 14.96 10.88 -12.25
N LEU A 114 15.43 9.74 -12.78
CA LEU A 114 16.52 9.70 -13.76
C LEU A 114 16.11 10.17 -15.15
N GLN A 115 14.82 10.10 -15.50
CA GLN A 115 14.32 10.59 -16.80
C GLN A 115 14.09 12.11 -16.84
N GLU A 116 14.16 12.80 -15.70
CA GLU A 116 14.04 14.26 -15.60
C GLU A 116 15.40 14.99 -15.61
N SER A 117 16.54 14.28 -15.58
CA SER A 117 17.91 14.82 -15.63
C SER A 117 18.54 14.70 -17.02
#